data_AF-A0A7Y2UDT5-F1
#
_entry.id   AF-A0A7Y2UDT5-F1
#
_cell.length_a   1.000
_cell.length_b   1.000
_cell.length_c   1.000
_cell.angle_alpha   90.00
_cell.angle_beta   90.00
_cell.angle_gamma   90.00
#
_symmetry.space_group_name_H-M   'P 1'
#
loop_
_entity.id
_entity.type
_entity.pdbx_description
1 polymer ?
#
loop_
_entity_poly.entity_id
_entity_poly.type
_entity_poly.pdbx_seq_one_letter_code
_entity_poly.pdbx_strand_id
1 'polypeptide(L)'
;MRQIVLDTETTGLDPRQGHRIIEIGALEMVDRQLTGKTFHTYINPEREIEQGALEVHGITEEFLHDKPRFAEISDDLIAFVEGAELVIHN
;
A
#
# COMPACT_ATOMS: atom_id res chain seq x y z
N MET A 1 -6.40 -22.69 -0.37
CA MET A 1 -6.79 -21.50 0.44
C MET A 1 -6.11 -20.28 -0.18
N ARG A 2 -6.84 -19.17 -0.37
CA ARG A 2 -6.34 -17.95 -1.00
C ARG A 2 -5.77 -17.00 0.06
N GLN A 3 -4.53 -16.57 -0.13
CA GLN A 3 -3.81 -15.66 0.76
C GLN A 3 -3.35 -14.45 -0.04
N ILE A 4 -3.42 -13.26 0.56
CA ILE A 4 -2.80 -12.05 0.03
C ILE A 4 -1.69 -11.65 0.98
N VAL A 5 -0.46 -11.66 0.50
CA VAL A 5 0.68 -11.06 1.21
C VAL A 5 0.69 -9.58 0.88
N LEU A 6 0.55 -8.72 1.89
CA LEU A 6 0.38 -7.29 1.70
C LEU A 6 1.37 -6.51 2.56
N ASP A 7 1.89 -5.43 1.98
CA ASP A 7 2.77 -4.47 2.64
C ASP A 7 2.40 -3.04 2.20
N THR A 8 2.72 -2.06 3.05
CA THR A 8 2.40 -0.66 2.79
C THR A 8 3.52 0.26 3.22
N GLU A 9 3.83 1.25 2.38
CA GLU A 9 4.65 2.39 2.77
C GLU A 9 3.75 3.57 3.14
N THR A 10 4.21 4.40 4.07
CA THR A 10 3.41 5.51 4.61
C THR A 10 4.24 6.78 4.73
N THR A 11 3.56 7.93 4.82
CA THR A 11 4.21 9.24 5.08
C THR A 11 4.90 9.34 6.46
N GLY A 12 4.73 8.34 7.33
CA GLY A 12 5.14 8.30 8.74
C GLY A 12 4.29 7.28 9.53
N LEU A 13 4.69 6.97 10.76
CA LEU A 13 4.22 5.74 11.43
C LEU A 13 2.87 5.84 12.16
N ASP A 14 2.48 7.02 12.65
CA ASP A 14 1.29 7.17 13.52
C ASP A 14 0.06 7.72 12.77
N PRO A 15 -0.96 6.90 12.45
CA PRO A 15 -2.15 7.37 11.75
C PRO A 15 -2.93 8.43 12.54
N ARG A 16 -2.76 8.51 13.88
CA ARG A 16 -3.40 9.55 14.71
C ARG A 16 -2.82 10.94 14.46
N GLN A 17 -1.63 11.01 13.88
CA GLN A 17 -0.98 12.25 13.40
C GLN A 17 -1.37 12.55 11.94
N GLY A 18 -2.35 11.82 11.41
CA GLY A 18 -2.88 12.00 10.06
C GLY A 18 -1.99 11.42 8.97
N HIS A 19 -1.03 10.54 9.31
CA HIS A 19 -0.21 9.87 8.30
C HIS A 19 -1.07 9.04 7.35
N ARG A 20 -0.62 8.96 6.11
CA ARG A 20 -1.34 8.32 5.01
C ARG A 20 -0.45 7.32 4.30
N ILE A 21 -1.10 6.35 3.66
CA ILE A 21 -0.45 5.36 2.81
C ILE A 21 0.02 6.04 1.53
N ILE A 22 1.22 5.69 1.07
CA ILE A 22 1.83 6.19 -0.18
C ILE A 22 2.14 5.09 -1.18
N GLU A 23 2.19 3.84 -0.74
CA GLU A 23 2.37 2.66 -1.58
C GLU A 23 1.62 1.48 -0.99
N ILE A 24 1.02 0.66 -1.85
CA ILE A 24 0.47 -0.64 -1.49
C ILE A 24 1.07 -1.66 -2.43
N GLY A 25 1.72 -2.68 -1.87
CA GLY A 25 2.17 -3.86 -2.59
C GLY A 25 1.43 -5.10 -2.08
N ALA A 26 0.76 -5.82 -2.96
CA ALA A 26 0.06 -7.03 -2.60
C ALA A 26 0.22 -8.14 -3.65
N LEU A 27 0.49 -9.36 -3.17
CA LEU A 27 0.71 -10.54 -3.99
C LEU A 27 -0.32 -11.63 -3.65
N GLU A 28 -0.96 -12.21 -4.67
CA GLU A 28 -1.86 -13.33 -4.48
C GLU A 28 -1.12 -14.67 -4.45
N MET A 29 -1.43 -15.47 -3.42
CA MET A 29 -0.98 -16.84 -3.27
C MET A 29 -2.17 -17.80 -3.13
N VAL A 30 -2.10 -18.94 -3.82
CA VAL A 30 -3.04 -20.05 -3.67
C VAL A 30 -2.23 -21.31 -3.46
N ASP A 31 -2.55 -22.04 -2.38
CA ASP A 31 -1.88 -23.29 -2.02
C ASP A 31 -0.34 -23.14 -1.95
N ARG A 32 0.09 -22.01 -1.36
CA ARG A 32 1.49 -21.61 -1.16
C ARG A 32 2.29 -21.36 -2.45
N GLN A 33 1.62 -21.13 -3.56
CA GLN A 33 2.24 -20.72 -4.82
C GLN A 33 1.73 -19.34 -5.24
N LEU A 34 2.63 -18.50 -5.74
CA LEU A 34 2.27 -17.22 -6.33
C LEU A 34 1.44 -17.44 -7.60
N THR A 35 0.31 -16.76 -7.70
CA THR A 35 -0.56 -16.85 -8.89
C THR A 35 -0.14 -15.89 -10.01
N GLY A 36 0.72 -14.91 -9.68
CA GLY A 36 1.11 -13.82 -10.56
C GLY A 36 0.13 -12.64 -10.57
N LYS A 37 -1.03 -12.75 -9.92
CA LYS A 37 -1.89 -11.58 -9.69
C LYS A 37 -1.29 -10.71 -8.60
N THR A 38 -1.17 -9.42 -8.91
CA THR A 38 -0.63 -8.42 -8.00
C THR A 38 -1.54 -7.20 -7.97
N PHE A 39 -1.51 -6.50 -6.86
CA PHE A 39 -2.03 -5.15 -6.74
C PHE A 39 -0.86 -4.29 -6.26
N HIS A 40 -0.40 -3.38 -7.12
CA HIS A 40 0.70 -2.49 -6.81
C HIS A 40 0.34 -1.09 -7.26
N THR A 41 0.33 -0.15 -6.32
CA THR A 41 -0.02 1.23 -6.61
C THR A 41 0.71 2.20 -5.69
N TYR A 42 1.07 3.34 -6.26
CA TYR A 42 1.52 4.52 -5.51
C TYR A 42 0.34 5.47 -5.32
N ILE A 43 0.33 6.20 -4.21
CA ILE A 43 -0.81 6.99 -3.76
C ILE A 43 -0.35 8.39 -3.41
N ASN A 44 -1.05 9.41 -3.92
CA ASN A 44 -0.84 10.79 -3.50
C ASN A 44 -1.42 10.96 -2.08
N PRO A 45 -0.59 11.27 -1.07
CA PRO A 45 -1.05 11.38 0.30
C PRO A 45 -1.73 12.73 0.59
N GLU A 46 -1.66 13.73 -0.29
CA GLU A 46 -2.15 15.10 -0.07
C GLU A 46 -1.53 15.75 1.20
N ARG A 47 -0.31 15.37 1.56
CA ARG A 47 0.46 15.91 2.69
C ARG A 47 1.96 15.67 2.50
N GLU A 48 2.75 16.30 3.37
CA GLU A 48 4.19 16.10 3.44
C GLU A 48 4.57 14.72 4.02
N ILE A 49 5.73 14.22 3.58
CA ILE A 49 6.36 12.97 4.03
C ILE A 49 7.40 13.29 5.10
N GLU A 50 7.39 12.55 6.21
CA GLU A 50 8.43 12.70 7.23
C GLU A 50 9.80 12.28 6.69
N GLN A 51 10.84 13.04 7.08
CA GLN A 51 12.21 12.75 6.69
C GLN A 51 12.64 11.31 7.02
N GLY A 52 12.21 10.78 8.17
CA GLY A 52 12.51 9.40 8.56
C GLY A 52 11.86 8.35 7.65
N ALA A 53 10.68 8.61 7.11
CA ALA A 53 10.04 7.71 6.13
C ALA A 53 10.78 7.80 4.78
N LEU A 54 11.11 9.02 4.34
CA LEU A 54 11.89 9.25 3.13
C LEU A 54 13.26 8.52 3.18
N GLU A 55 13.93 8.48 4.32
CA GLU A 55 15.20 7.76 4.51
C GLU A 55 15.07 6.23 4.40
N VAL A 56 13.88 5.68 4.65
CA VAL A 56 13.60 4.23 4.59
C VAL A 56 13.27 3.80 3.17
N HIS A 57 12.26 4.42 2.54
CA HIS A 57 11.73 3.97 1.24
C HIS A 57 12.18 4.83 0.04
N GLY A 58 12.68 6.05 0.26
CA GLY A 58 13.21 6.92 -0.81
C GLY A 58 12.17 7.51 -1.77
N ILE A 59 10.90 7.57 -1.37
CA ILE A 59 9.77 8.02 -2.22
C ILE A 59 9.50 9.49 -1.91
N THR A 60 9.60 10.35 -2.91
CA THR A 60 9.43 11.80 -2.74
C THR A 60 7.99 12.26 -3.00
N GLU A 61 7.63 13.40 -2.44
CA GLU A 61 6.34 14.04 -2.68
C GLU A 61 6.13 14.38 -4.17
N GLU A 62 7.18 14.83 -4.85
CA GLU A 62 7.12 15.14 -6.28
C GLU A 62 6.79 13.89 -7.11
N PHE A 63 7.31 12.73 -6.72
CA PHE A 63 6.98 11.47 -7.38
C PHE A 63 5.53 11.05 -7.15
N LEU A 64 4.95 11.38 -5.99
CA LEU A 64 3.57 11.01 -5.65
C LEU A 64 2.53 12.01 -6.15
N HIS A 65 2.94 13.20 -6.57
CA HIS A 65 2.00 14.29 -6.90
C HIS A 65 0.99 13.91 -7.99
N ASP A 66 1.40 13.15 -9.01
CA ASP A 66 0.55 12.73 -10.13
C ASP A 66 -0.14 11.36 -9.92
N LYS A 67 0.04 10.74 -8.76
CA LYS A 67 -0.56 9.44 -8.41
C LYS A 67 -2.01 9.60 -7.95
N PRO A 68 -2.84 8.55 -8.07
CA PRO A 68 -4.22 8.60 -7.57
C PRO A 68 -4.26 8.80 -6.06
N ARG A 69 -5.35 9.37 -5.55
CA ARG A 69 -5.64 9.45 -4.12
C ARG A 69 -6.19 8.12 -3.64
N PHE A 70 -6.10 7.86 -2.33
CA PHE A 70 -6.57 6.60 -1.75
C PHE A 70 -8.05 6.32 -2.08
N ALA A 71 -8.90 7.34 -2.08
CA ALA A 71 -10.32 7.22 -2.41
C ALA A 71 -10.59 6.76 -3.85
N GLU A 72 -9.64 6.93 -4.76
CA GLU A 72 -9.77 6.52 -6.16
C GLU A 72 -9.40 5.05 -6.37
N ILE A 73 -8.69 4.42 -5.41
CA ILE A 73 -8.21 3.03 -5.51
C ILE A 73 -8.81 2.08 -4.47
N SER A 74 -9.57 2.61 -3.50
CA SER A 74 -10.04 1.83 -2.35
C SER A 74 -10.97 0.69 -2.74
N ASP A 75 -11.83 0.89 -3.73
CA ASP A 75 -12.76 -0.13 -4.20
C ASP A 75 -12.03 -1.28 -4.89
N ASP A 76 -11.01 -0.97 -5.69
CA ASP A 76 -10.17 -1.97 -6.35
C ASP A 76 -9.33 -2.77 -5.34
N LEU A 77 -8.81 -2.10 -4.31
CA LEU A 77 -8.10 -2.76 -3.21
C LEU A 77 -9.02 -3.74 -2.46
N ILE A 78 -10.22 -3.30 -2.10
CA ILE A 78 -11.23 -4.14 -1.43
C ILE A 78 -11.54 -5.37 -2.30
N ALA A 79 -11.82 -5.16 -3.59
CA ALA A 79 -12.09 -6.24 -4.52
C ALA A 79 -10.91 -7.22 -4.65
N PHE A 80 -9.67 -6.72 -4.60
CA PHE A 80 -8.48 -7.57 -4.65
C PHE A 80 -8.36 -8.45 -3.41
N VAL A 81 -8.60 -7.92 -2.21
CA VAL A 81 -8.41 -8.67 -0.95
C VAL A 81 -9.63 -9.49 -0.52
N GLU A 82 -10.79 -9.27 -1.12
CA GLU A 82 -12.05 -9.88 -0.71
C GLU A 82 -11.97 -11.43 -0.65
N GLY A 83 -12.41 -11.99 0.49
CA GLY A 83 -12.45 -13.43 0.72
C GLY A 83 -11.09 -14.13 0.89
N ALA A 84 -9.98 -13.38 0.95
CA ALA A 84 -8.65 -13.94 1.20
C ALA A 84 -8.20 -13.75 2.65
N GLU A 85 -7.28 -14.60 3.10
CA GLU A 85 -6.51 -14.36 4.32
C GLU A 85 -5.43 -13.30 4.03
N LEU A 86 -5.41 -12.22 4.82
CA LEU A 86 -4.37 -11.21 4.74
C LEU A 86 -3.17 -11.63 5.60
N VAL A 87 -2.00 -11.69 4.98
CA VAL A 87 -0.72 -11.97 5.65
C VAL A 87 0.13 -10.70 5.57
N ILE A 88 0.30 -10.04 6.71
CA ILE A 88 0.99 -8.75 6.83
C ILE A 88 1.99 -8.88 7.98
N HIS A 89 3.14 -8.22 7.86
CA HIS A 89 4.11 -8.14 8.94
C HIS A 89 4.09 -6.74 9.57
N ASN A 90 3.62 -6.69 10.84
CA ASN A 90 3.42 -5.50 11.67
C ASN A 90 2.10 -4.76 11.41
#